data_AF-A0A660ZH96-F1
#
_entry.id   AF-A0A660ZH96-F1
#
_cell.length_a   1.000
_cell.length_b   1.000
_cell.length_c   1.000
_cell.angle_alpha   90.00
_cell.angle_beta   90.00
_cell.angle_gamma   90.00
#
_symmetry.space_group_name_H-M   'P 1'
#
loop_
_entity.id
_entity.type
_entity.pdbx_description
1 polymer ?
#
loop_
_entity_poly.entity_id
_entity_poly.type
_entity_poly.pdbx_seq_one_letter_code
_entity_poly.pdbx_strand_id
1 'polypeptide(L)'
;MMKLKLYAVWTLTLALFAEAWGVRYLMPEPVVVDSQVYVKITTDSPVSSPNLYYEEFAADAHLTDYLFEFYLLHDSSDTDWLLPAKYVKPGKLYRYIVAVTTKGGRRILSKESTFRIIETEDGLKIGLSFEILPFANVLDSNTAVVAWKVNKKPDIAIVEYGLKGLKRRVEVRPKSAHIEVKLSNLTPSQIYAYRTITILGNDTLVGPISTIKTPRRQGERFKFVVLSDSRTNWHWPNPYDQLNGVAAYSLRHALAEAMRHDPDFIIFMGDLIQGYTSDTTYARIQFETWLHSAWTANSKVSIYEAVGNHDASSPLVQIDRRNHYDPPPPNSAEDLWAEIFVLPTNGPESADTMPPYKENVYSFDWGDAHFVILNCDYLYHRVDGRRSPAALDSVQLAWLRSDLERNRDKRIFVVYHEPIFPMSLRGGEFEQDMADTLLKLFSDYGVQAVLNGHEHLYARLRMDSTLSNVVKHPFRQIISGRAGAPKYRVNTERYGENLESFSQLMHYVVIEVSASGVHYQVYDLDGNLIDEWREP
;
A
#
# COMPACT_ATOMS: atom_id res chain seq x y z
N MET A 1 -28.64 -20.63 -36.92
CA MET A 1 -28.09 -21.57 -35.93
C MET A 1 -26.62 -21.76 -36.21
N MET A 2 -25.78 -21.77 -35.17
CA MET A 2 -24.33 -22.06 -35.18
C MET A 2 -23.38 -20.97 -35.71
N LYS A 3 -23.13 -19.92 -34.90
CA LYS A 3 -21.87 -19.14 -34.87
C LYS A 3 -21.82 -18.23 -33.64
N LEU A 4 -21.83 -18.82 -32.45
CA LEU A 4 -21.73 -18.08 -31.18
C LEU A 4 -21.31 -19.00 -30.02
N LYS A 5 -20.19 -19.74 -30.16
CA LYS A 5 -19.66 -20.60 -29.07
C LYS A 5 -18.13 -20.82 -29.06
N LEU A 6 -17.33 -19.98 -29.71
CA LEU A 6 -15.86 -20.19 -29.75
C LEU A 6 -15.01 -19.17 -28.97
N TYR A 7 -15.58 -18.10 -28.43
CA TYR A 7 -14.81 -17.10 -27.66
C TYR A 7 -14.76 -17.35 -26.14
N ALA A 8 -15.55 -18.29 -25.61
CA ALA A 8 -15.58 -18.60 -24.18
C ALA A 8 -14.64 -19.75 -23.75
N VAL A 9 -13.99 -20.43 -24.70
CA VAL A 9 -13.16 -21.62 -24.41
C VAL A 9 -11.67 -21.26 -24.31
N TRP A 10 -11.22 -20.15 -24.89
CA TRP A 10 -9.81 -19.74 -24.85
C TRP A 10 -9.39 -18.99 -23.58
N THR A 11 -10.33 -18.35 -22.88
CA THR A 11 -10.08 -17.70 -21.59
C THR A 11 -10.10 -18.67 -20.40
N LEU A 12 -10.69 -19.87 -20.56
CA LEU A 12 -10.87 -20.80 -19.45
C LEU A 12 -9.63 -21.66 -19.16
N THR A 13 -8.79 -21.93 -20.15
CA THR A 13 -7.65 -22.84 -20.02
C THR A 13 -6.40 -22.14 -19.46
N LEU A 14 -6.17 -20.86 -19.77
CA LEU A 14 -4.89 -20.20 -19.42
C LEU A 14 -4.70 -19.86 -17.93
N ALA A 15 -5.77 -19.63 -17.16
CA ALA A 15 -5.64 -19.24 -15.75
C ALA A 15 -5.11 -20.39 -14.86
N LEU A 16 -5.44 -21.65 -15.18
CA LEU A 16 -4.89 -22.82 -14.50
C LEU A 16 -3.53 -23.26 -15.08
N PHE A 17 -3.19 -22.86 -16.30
CA PHE A 17 -1.88 -23.14 -16.89
C PHE A 17 -0.80 -22.13 -16.45
N ALA A 18 -1.18 -20.91 -16.02
CA ALA A 18 -0.23 -19.95 -15.45
C ALA A 18 0.30 -20.38 -14.08
N GLU A 19 -0.48 -21.15 -13.32
CA GLU A 19 -0.06 -21.67 -12.02
C GLU A 19 0.82 -22.92 -12.11
N ALA A 20 0.78 -23.64 -13.24
CA ALA A 20 1.31 -24.99 -13.32
C ALA A 20 2.79 -25.09 -13.74
N TRP A 21 3.37 -24.16 -14.50
CA TRP A 21 4.77 -24.29 -14.95
C TRP A 21 5.40 -22.92 -15.29
N GLY A 22 6.01 -22.24 -14.32
CA GLY A 22 6.85 -21.07 -14.56
C GLY A 22 7.11 -20.18 -13.35
N VAL A 23 8.23 -19.48 -13.40
CA VAL A 23 8.67 -18.50 -12.39
C VAL A 23 7.55 -17.49 -12.11
N ARG A 24 7.18 -17.32 -10.84
CA ARG A 24 6.13 -16.36 -10.41
C ARG A 24 6.73 -15.00 -10.02
N TYR A 25 7.79 -15.05 -9.22
CA TYR A 25 8.57 -13.92 -8.74
C TYR A 25 10.04 -14.34 -8.67
N LEU A 26 10.94 -13.36 -8.52
CA LEU A 26 12.38 -13.60 -8.38
C LEU A 26 12.85 -13.16 -6.99
N MET A 27 13.66 -14.00 -6.36
CA MET A 27 14.34 -13.73 -5.10
C MET A 27 15.86 -13.69 -5.34
N PRO A 28 16.37 -12.61 -5.95
CA PRO A 28 17.79 -12.52 -6.24
C PRO A 28 18.59 -12.28 -4.95
N GLU A 29 19.65 -13.05 -4.75
CA GLU A 29 20.48 -13.04 -3.55
C GLU A 29 21.89 -12.51 -3.87
N PRO A 30 22.31 -11.37 -3.29
CA PRO A 30 23.69 -10.92 -3.40
C PRO A 30 24.63 -11.92 -2.71
N VAL A 31 25.70 -12.33 -3.38
CA VAL A 31 26.70 -13.27 -2.86
C VAL A 31 28.12 -12.82 -3.20
N VAL A 32 29.09 -13.26 -2.41
CA VAL A 32 30.53 -13.11 -2.72
C VAL A 32 31.10 -14.50 -3.00
N VAL A 33 31.73 -14.66 -4.17
CA VAL A 33 32.40 -15.89 -4.60
C VAL A 33 33.78 -15.51 -5.11
N ASP A 34 34.84 -16.15 -4.59
CA ASP A 34 36.23 -15.91 -4.98
C ASP A 34 36.62 -14.42 -5.01
N SER A 35 36.23 -13.67 -3.96
CA SER A 35 36.45 -12.21 -3.83
C SER A 35 35.78 -11.36 -4.93
N GLN A 36 34.81 -11.91 -5.66
CA GLN A 36 33.98 -11.18 -6.61
C GLN A 36 32.53 -11.17 -6.15
N VAL A 37 31.81 -10.13 -6.54
CA VAL A 37 30.42 -9.89 -6.13
C VAL A 37 29.50 -10.35 -7.25
N TYR A 38 28.50 -11.15 -6.89
CA TYR A 38 27.47 -11.61 -7.78
C TYR A 38 26.09 -11.37 -7.18
N VAL A 39 25.07 -11.37 -8.05
CA VAL A 39 23.69 -11.57 -7.66
C VAL A 39 23.28 -12.94 -8.19
N LYS A 40 23.04 -13.87 -7.27
CA LYS A 40 22.59 -15.22 -7.54
C LYS A 40 21.08 -15.23 -7.76
N ILE A 41 20.64 -16.03 -8.72
CA ILE A 41 19.22 -16.29 -8.97
C ILE A 41 19.04 -17.77 -9.17
N THR A 42 18.05 -18.32 -8.47
CA THR A 42 17.59 -19.69 -8.66
C THR A 42 16.10 -19.64 -9.01
N THR A 43 15.72 -20.34 -10.08
CA THR A 43 14.34 -20.43 -10.56
C THR A 43 13.85 -21.87 -10.56
N ASP A 44 12.54 -22.05 -10.40
CA ASP A 44 11.87 -23.35 -10.45
C ASP A 44 11.69 -23.89 -11.88
N SER A 45 11.98 -23.07 -12.89
CA SER A 45 11.89 -23.40 -14.31
C SER A 45 12.97 -22.64 -15.08
N PRO A 46 13.46 -23.18 -16.22
CA PRO A 46 14.45 -22.50 -17.04
C PRO A 46 14.00 -21.10 -17.46
N VAL A 47 14.94 -20.16 -17.39
CA VAL A 47 14.77 -18.78 -17.84
C VAL A 47 15.88 -18.40 -18.80
N SER A 48 15.64 -17.33 -19.56
CA SER A 48 16.57 -16.79 -20.53
C SER A 48 16.91 -15.35 -20.19
N SER A 49 18.12 -14.94 -20.61
CA SER A 49 18.59 -13.56 -20.59
C SER A 49 18.42 -12.85 -19.23
N PRO A 50 18.96 -13.40 -18.12
CA PRO A 50 18.92 -12.70 -16.85
C PRO A 50 19.78 -11.44 -16.90
N ASN A 51 19.20 -10.31 -16.53
CA ASN A 51 19.86 -9.01 -16.54
C ASN A 51 19.82 -8.41 -15.13
N LEU A 52 21.00 -8.07 -14.60
CA LEU A 52 21.15 -7.35 -13.34
C LEU A 52 21.26 -5.84 -13.63
N TYR A 53 20.32 -5.07 -13.10
CA TYR A 53 20.35 -3.61 -13.11
C TYR A 53 20.65 -3.13 -11.70
N TYR A 54 21.66 -2.27 -11.52
CA TYR A 54 22.02 -1.73 -10.21
C TYR A 54 22.70 -0.38 -10.34
N GLU A 55 22.56 0.43 -9.31
CA GLU A 55 23.22 1.72 -9.18
C GLU A 55 23.50 2.04 -7.71
N GLU A 56 24.47 2.93 -7.46
CA GLU A 56 24.75 3.42 -6.11
C GLU A 56 23.53 4.18 -5.60
N PHE A 57 23.01 3.79 -4.43
CA PHE A 57 21.85 4.42 -3.83
C PHE A 57 22.24 5.79 -3.26
N ALA A 58 21.88 6.85 -3.99
CA ALA A 58 21.98 8.22 -3.51
C ALA A 58 20.63 8.67 -2.94
N ALA A 59 20.63 9.22 -1.72
CA ALA A 59 19.43 9.62 -0.98
C ALA A 59 18.58 10.71 -1.68
N ASP A 60 19.20 11.43 -2.61
CA ASP A 60 18.66 12.54 -3.40
C ASP A 60 18.42 12.19 -4.88
N ALA A 61 18.70 10.95 -5.30
CA ALA A 61 18.45 10.52 -6.67
C ALA A 61 16.94 10.44 -6.91
N HIS A 62 16.44 11.31 -7.78
CA HIS A 62 15.15 11.15 -8.43
C HIS A 62 15.03 9.71 -8.96
N LEU A 63 13.84 9.12 -8.84
CA LEU A 63 13.47 7.87 -9.49
C LEU A 63 13.54 8.09 -11.02
N THR A 64 14.73 8.14 -11.59
CA THR A 64 14.92 8.04 -13.02
C THR A 64 14.61 6.62 -13.41
N ASP A 65 13.73 6.48 -14.40
CA ASP A 65 13.40 5.22 -15.04
C ASP A 65 14.65 4.37 -15.21
N TYR A 66 14.62 3.13 -14.74
CA TYR A 66 15.60 2.15 -15.20
C TYR A 66 15.47 2.12 -16.73
N LEU A 67 16.43 2.72 -17.44
CA LEU A 67 16.54 2.58 -18.89
C LEU A 67 16.93 1.12 -19.13
N PHE A 68 15.91 0.29 -19.33
CA PHE A 68 16.08 -1.12 -19.66
C PHE A 68 16.61 -1.23 -21.08
N GLU A 69 17.93 -1.27 -21.24
CA GLU A 69 18.53 -1.58 -22.54
C GLU A 69 18.22 -3.04 -22.93
N PHE A 70 17.74 -3.21 -24.16
CA PHE A 70 17.34 -4.49 -24.72
C PHE A 70 18.58 -5.29 -25.13
N TYR A 71 18.79 -6.45 -24.51
CA TYR A 71 19.78 -7.43 -24.97
C TYR A 71 19.11 -8.64 -25.61
N LEU A 72 19.79 -9.18 -26.63
CA LEU A 72 19.34 -10.31 -27.45
C LEU A 72 19.11 -11.58 -26.61
N LEU A 73 18.03 -12.28 -26.96
CA LEU A 73 17.62 -13.54 -26.34
C LEU A 73 18.68 -14.61 -26.55
N HIS A 74 19.29 -15.10 -25.46
CA HIS A 74 19.97 -16.39 -25.46
C HIS A 74 19.09 -17.42 -24.78
N ASP A 75 18.63 -18.40 -25.55
CA ASP A 75 17.87 -19.54 -25.06
C ASP A 75 18.82 -20.43 -24.24
N SER A 76 18.49 -20.66 -22.96
CA SER A 76 19.27 -21.49 -22.07
C SER A 76 18.34 -22.41 -21.29
N SER A 77 18.84 -23.59 -20.92
CA SER A 77 18.14 -24.52 -20.03
C SER A 77 18.39 -24.27 -18.54
N ASP A 78 19.10 -23.19 -18.19
CA ASP A 78 19.64 -23.01 -16.85
C ASP A 78 18.61 -22.41 -15.88
N THR A 79 18.60 -22.96 -14.66
CA THR A 79 17.78 -22.52 -13.53
C THR A 79 18.58 -21.74 -12.49
N ASP A 80 19.91 -21.78 -12.58
CA ASP A 80 20.81 -21.14 -11.63
C ASP A 80 21.77 -20.20 -12.36
N TRP A 81 21.82 -18.96 -11.90
CA TRP A 81 22.58 -17.90 -12.54
C TRP A 81 23.38 -17.12 -11.51
N LEU A 82 24.63 -16.79 -11.88
CA LEU A 82 25.49 -15.86 -11.14
C LEU A 82 25.75 -14.64 -12.00
N LEU A 83 25.09 -13.52 -11.67
CA LEU A 83 25.20 -12.29 -12.42
C LEU A 83 26.28 -11.40 -11.80
N PRO A 84 27.38 -11.10 -12.51
CA PRO A 84 28.48 -10.33 -11.92
C PRO A 84 28.07 -8.87 -11.67
N ALA A 85 28.19 -8.43 -10.42
CA ALA A 85 28.01 -7.03 -10.03
C ALA A 85 29.39 -6.34 -10.03
N LYS A 86 29.80 -5.87 -11.21
CA LYS A 86 31.11 -5.23 -11.41
C LYS A 86 31.16 -3.84 -10.76
N TYR A 87 32.35 -3.36 -10.42
CA TYR A 87 32.56 -1.98 -9.93
C TYR A 87 31.81 -1.60 -8.64
N VAL A 88 31.33 -2.59 -7.88
CA VAL A 88 30.77 -2.39 -6.53
C VAL A 88 31.89 -2.03 -5.56
N LYS A 89 31.70 -0.98 -4.77
CA LYS A 89 32.67 -0.49 -3.78
C LYS A 89 32.25 -0.89 -2.37
N PRO A 90 33.17 -1.40 -1.52
CA PRO A 90 32.87 -1.66 -0.12
C PRO A 90 32.32 -0.43 0.61
N GLY A 91 31.35 -0.65 1.50
CA GLY A 91 30.69 0.38 2.29
C GLY A 91 29.59 1.17 1.58
N LYS A 92 29.46 1.05 0.24
CA LYS A 92 28.41 1.72 -0.53
C LYS A 92 27.15 0.86 -0.62
N LEU A 93 25.99 1.51 -0.48
CA LEU A 93 24.69 0.87 -0.65
C LEU A 93 24.29 0.96 -2.14
N TYR A 94 23.79 -0.13 -2.70
CA TYR A 94 23.33 -0.20 -4.07
C TYR A 94 21.86 -0.62 -4.08
N ARG A 95 21.06 -0.01 -4.96
CA ARG A 95 19.73 -0.54 -5.32
C ARG A 95 19.86 -1.41 -6.56
N TYR A 96 19.05 -2.45 -6.67
CA TYR A 96 19.08 -3.35 -7.81
C TYR A 96 17.73 -4.01 -8.10
N ILE A 97 17.57 -4.41 -9.36
CA ILE A 97 16.49 -5.26 -9.87
C ILE A 97 17.12 -6.30 -10.78
N VAL A 98 16.55 -7.51 -10.80
CA VAL A 98 16.84 -8.48 -11.85
C VAL A 98 15.63 -8.67 -12.74
N ALA A 99 15.86 -8.67 -14.05
CA ALA A 99 14.90 -9.12 -15.04
C ALA A 99 15.29 -10.49 -15.61
N VAL A 100 14.32 -11.37 -15.81
CA VAL A 100 14.47 -12.61 -16.61
C VAL A 100 13.32 -12.76 -17.60
N THR A 101 13.48 -13.62 -18.59
CA THR A 101 12.39 -13.99 -19.53
C THR A 101 12.11 -15.48 -19.42
N THR A 102 10.87 -15.87 -19.13
CA THR A 102 10.46 -17.28 -19.08
C THR A 102 10.42 -17.89 -20.48
N LYS A 103 10.43 -19.23 -20.57
CA LYS A 103 10.27 -19.97 -21.85
C LYS A 103 9.04 -19.55 -22.67
N GLY A 104 7.98 -19.09 -22.00
CA GLY A 104 6.77 -18.57 -22.64
C GLY A 104 6.89 -17.13 -23.17
N GLY A 105 8.09 -16.52 -23.12
CA GLY A 105 8.34 -15.15 -23.55
C GLY A 105 7.86 -14.08 -22.54
N ARG A 106 7.44 -14.48 -21.34
CA ARG A 106 6.98 -13.55 -20.31
C ARG A 106 8.17 -13.00 -19.54
N ARG A 107 8.27 -11.67 -19.47
CA ARG A 107 9.26 -10.97 -18.66
C ARG A 107 8.84 -10.94 -17.19
N ILE A 108 9.78 -11.19 -16.29
CA ILE A 108 9.60 -11.13 -14.84
C ILE A 108 10.70 -10.24 -14.27
N LEU A 109 10.31 -9.36 -13.36
CA LEU A 109 11.19 -8.49 -12.60
C LEU A 109 11.18 -8.94 -11.14
N SER A 110 12.34 -8.93 -10.47
CA SER A 110 12.39 -9.02 -9.01
C SER A 110 11.80 -7.76 -8.39
N LYS A 111 11.45 -7.80 -7.09
CA LYS A 111 11.27 -6.55 -6.36
C LYS A 111 12.54 -5.71 -6.42
N GLU A 112 12.38 -4.40 -6.34
CA GLU A 112 13.50 -3.52 -6.06
C GLU A 112 14.08 -3.87 -4.69
N SER A 113 15.39 -4.08 -4.64
CA SER A 113 16.10 -4.53 -3.45
C SER A 113 17.37 -3.71 -3.25
N THR A 114 17.97 -3.81 -2.07
CA THR A 114 19.27 -3.17 -1.82
C THR A 114 20.31 -4.17 -1.35
N PHE A 115 21.58 -3.91 -1.68
CA PHE A 115 22.70 -4.69 -1.19
C PHE A 115 23.90 -3.79 -0.88
N ARG A 116 24.77 -4.29 0.00
CA ARG A 116 26.03 -3.64 0.34
C ARG A 116 27.10 -4.71 0.53
N ILE A 117 28.32 -4.37 0.09
CA ILE A 117 29.50 -5.19 0.32
C ILE A 117 30.34 -4.51 1.39
N ILE A 118 30.91 -5.30 2.28
CA ILE A 118 31.82 -4.84 3.32
C ILE A 118 33.14 -5.60 3.20
N GLU A 119 34.22 -4.93 3.58
CA GLU A 119 35.54 -5.55 3.68
C GLU A 119 35.77 -5.97 5.13
N THR A 120 36.20 -7.22 5.31
CA THR A 120 36.52 -7.81 6.62
C THR A 120 37.92 -8.43 6.56
N GLU A 121 38.45 -8.86 7.70
CA GLU A 121 39.74 -9.57 7.75
C GLU A 121 39.75 -10.85 6.88
N ASP A 122 38.59 -11.50 6.70
CA ASP A 122 38.44 -12.68 5.85
C ASP A 122 38.11 -12.34 4.38
N GLY A 123 38.21 -11.07 3.98
CA GLY A 123 37.86 -10.58 2.65
C GLY A 123 36.45 -9.98 2.54
N LEU A 124 35.93 -9.90 1.31
CA LEU A 124 34.64 -9.28 1.01
C LEU A 124 33.47 -10.12 1.53
N LYS A 125 32.47 -9.48 2.14
CA LYS A 125 31.25 -10.11 2.63
C LYS A 125 30.01 -9.28 2.29
N ILE A 126 28.84 -9.93 2.27
CA ILE A 126 27.55 -9.25 2.19
C ILE A 126 27.23 -8.60 3.53
N GLY A 127 27.16 -7.26 3.52
CA GLY A 127 26.79 -6.46 4.68
C GLY A 127 25.28 -6.34 4.90
N LEU A 128 24.93 -5.58 5.92
CA LEU A 128 23.57 -5.10 6.17
C LEU A 128 23.10 -4.24 4.99
N SER A 129 21.88 -4.52 4.53
CA SER A 129 21.14 -3.74 3.54
C SER A 129 19.65 -3.68 3.90
N PHE A 130 18.93 -2.73 3.32
CA PHE A 130 17.49 -2.56 3.55
C PHE A 130 16.68 -3.53 2.67
N GLU A 131 15.79 -4.28 3.29
CA GLU A 131 14.70 -4.98 2.61
C GLU A 131 13.45 -4.12 2.50
N ILE A 132 13.20 -3.27 3.50
CA ILE A 132 12.21 -2.18 3.50
C ILE A 132 12.98 -0.93 3.93
N LEU A 133 12.94 0.12 3.11
CA LEU A 133 13.60 1.38 3.40
C LEU A 133 12.94 2.11 4.57
N PRO A 134 13.66 2.95 5.33
CA PRO A 134 13.09 3.63 6.50
C PRO A 134 11.94 4.57 6.20
N PHE A 135 10.81 4.37 6.86
CA PHE A 135 9.63 5.24 6.82
C PHE A 135 9.14 5.54 8.25
N ALA A 136 8.19 6.47 8.41
CA ALA A 136 7.70 6.83 9.73
C ALA A 136 6.22 7.22 9.74
N ASN A 137 5.48 6.63 10.68
CA ASN A 137 4.06 6.91 10.88
C ASN A 137 3.80 7.51 12.26
N VAL A 138 3.00 8.58 12.28
CA VAL A 138 2.47 9.17 13.51
C VAL A 138 1.33 8.28 14.02
N LEU A 139 1.43 7.83 15.27
CA LEU A 139 0.43 6.94 15.86
C LEU A 139 -0.63 7.68 16.66
N ASP A 140 -0.28 8.83 17.23
CA ASP A 140 -1.18 9.67 18.03
C ASP A 140 -0.69 11.14 18.07
N SER A 141 -1.28 11.96 18.93
CA SER A 141 -0.97 13.40 19.07
C SER A 141 0.50 13.76 19.33
N ASN A 142 1.33 12.86 19.87
CA ASN A 142 2.72 13.15 20.24
C ASN A 142 3.69 11.98 20.06
N THR A 143 3.25 10.86 19.48
CA THR A 143 4.11 9.72 19.20
C THR A 143 4.15 9.37 17.71
N ALA A 144 5.32 8.87 17.30
CA ALA A 144 5.53 8.29 15.99
C ALA A 144 6.40 7.05 16.10
N VAL A 145 6.32 6.16 15.12
CA VAL A 145 7.22 5.02 15.00
C VAL A 145 7.98 5.16 13.69
N VAL A 146 9.31 5.04 13.76
CA VAL A 146 10.16 4.89 12.59
C VAL A 146 10.41 3.40 12.39
N ALA A 147 10.11 2.91 11.20
CA ALA A 147 10.17 1.49 10.87
C ALA A 147 11.02 1.22 9.62
N TRP A 148 11.73 0.09 9.63
CA TRP A 148 12.49 -0.41 8.49
C TRP A 148 12.82 -1.88 8.65
N LYS A 149 13.16 -2.56 7.56
CA LYS A 149 13.56 -3.97 7.59
C LYS A 149 14.92 -4.15 6.94
N VAL A 150 15.76 -4.99 7.54
CA VAL A 150 17.11 -5.33 7.02
C VAL A 150 17.21 -6.82 6.70
N ASN A 151 18.22 -7.20 5.92
CA ASN A 151 18.45 -8.59 5.50
C ASN A 151 18.91 -9.53 6.63
N LYS A 152 19.37 -9.00 7.77
CA LYS A 152 19.85 -9.78 8.93
C LYS A 152 19.45 -9.09 10.22
N LYS A 153 19.04 -9.85 11.23
CA LYS A 153 18.71 -9.30 12.56
C LYS A 153 19.93 -8.55 13.12
N PRO A 154 19.83 -7.25 13.40
CA PRO A 154 20.96 -6.48 13.94
C PRO A 154 21.09 -6.64 15.46
N ASP A 155 22.22 -6.18 15.99
CA ASP A 155 22.46 -6.12 17.44
C ASP A 155 21.86 -4.85 18.06
N ILE A 156 21.92 -3.74 17.31
CA ILE A 156 21.51 -2.40 17.73
C ILE A 156 20.82 -1.69 16.56
N ALA A 157 19.73 -0.99 16.87
CA ALA A 157 19.08 -0.05 15.98
C ALA A 157 18.93 1.31 16.67
N ILE A 158 19.17 2.38 15.93
CA ILE A 158 19.15 3.75 16.42
C ILE A 158 18.32 4.61 15.48
N VAL A 159 17.52 5.50 16.06
CA VAL A 159 16.93 6.63 15.34
C VAL A 159 17.51 7.91 15.92
N GLU A 160 18.13 8.71 15.07
CA GLU A 160 18.51 10.09 15.40
C GLU A 160 17.48 11.04 14.78
N TYR A 161 17.04 12.05 15.53
CA TYR A 161 15.95 12.94 15.10
C TYR A 161 15.99 14.34 15.73
N GLY A 162 15.27 15.30 15.15
CA GLY A 162 15.10 16.63 15.76
C GLY A 162 14.54 17.72 14.82
N LEU A 163 14.19 18.86 15.41
CA LEU A 163 13.62 20.04 14.71
C LEU A 163 14.68 20.86 13.97
N LYS A 164 15.92 20.87 14.49
CA LYS A 164 17.07 21.61 13.96
C LYS A 164 18.30 20.70 14.03
N GLY A 165 18.42 19.81 13.04
CA GLY A 165 19.41 18.74 13.00
C GLY A 165 19.04 17.53 13.87
N LEU A 166 19.87 16.49 13.79
CA LEU A 166 19.64 15.17 14.39
C LEU A 166 20.25 15.08 15.79
N LYS A 167 19.66 15.82 16.75
CA LYS A 167 20.23 16.01 18.10
C LYS A 167 19.69 15.05 19.16
N ARG A 168 18.53 14.44 18.92
CA ARG A 168 17.94 13.42 19.80
C ARG A 168 18.25 12.04 19.25
N ARG A 169 18.32 11.05 20.13
CA ARG A 169 18.68 9.67 19.80
C ARG A 169 17.84 8.69 20.61
N VAL A 170 17.24 7.70 19.96
CA VAL A 170 16.64 6.53 20.59
C VAL A 170 17.41 5.30 20.12
N GLU A 171 17.85 4.46 21.05
CA GLU A 171 18.56 3.22 20.78
C GLU A 171 17.74 2.05 21.30
N VAL A 172 17.64 0.98 20.51
CA VAL A 172 16.97 -0.27 20.89
C VAL A 172 17.83 -1.47 20.51
N ARG A 173 17.51 -2.63 21.11
CA ARG A 173 18.04 -3.94 20.71
C ARG A 173 16.94 -4.75 20.04
N PRO A 174 16.89 -4.80 18.70
CA PRO A 174 15.80 -5.45 17.98
C PRO A 174 15.72 -6.95 18.23
N LYS A 175 14.49 -7.49 18.24
CA LYS A 175 14.24 -8.93 18.36
C LYS A 175 14.18 -9.65 17.00
N SER A 176 13.94 -8.91 15.93
CA SER A 176 13.84 -9.40 14.56
C SER A 176 14.55 -8.44 13.60
N ALA A 177 14.53 -8.77 12.31
CA ALA A 177 15.10 -7.92 11.26
C ALA A 177 14.15 -6.80 10.80
N HIS A 178 12.86 -6.90 11.15
CA HIS A 178 11.91 -5.78 11.06
C HIS A 178 12.01 -4.97 12.36
N ILE A 179 12.35 -3.69 12.23
CA ILE A 179 12.72 -2.83 13.34
C ILE A 179 11.70 -1.70 13.42
N GLU A 180 11.18 -1.50 14.62
CA GLU A 180 10.30 -0.40 14.97
C GLU A 180 10.91 0.36 16.15
N VAL A 181 11.06 1.68 16.01
CA VAL A 181 11.57 2.56 17.06
C VAL A 181 10.57 3.67 17.34
N LYS A 182 9.97 3.62 18.54
CA LYS A 182 9.03 4.63 19.01
C LYS A 182 9.74 5.93 19.40
N LEU A 183 9.27 7.03 18.84
CA LEU A 183 9.58 8.40 19.22
C LEU A 183 8.42 8.97 20.04
N SER A 184 8.71 9.46 21.24
CA SER A 184 7.71 10.02 22.15
C SER A 184 7.97 11.50 22.43
N ASN A 185 6.97 12.18 23.02
CA ASN A 185 7.05 13.59 23.40
C ASN A 185 7.35 14.51 22.20
N LEU A 186 6.78 14.19 21.04
CA LEU A 186 6.85 15.05 19.86
C LEU A 186 5.92 16.26 20.07
N THR A 187 6.43 17.43 19.72
CA THR A 187 5.66 18.67 19.80
C THR A 187 4.74 18.78 18.59
N PRO A 188 3.43 19.05 18.77
CA PRO A 188 2.49 19.27 17.66
C PRO A 188 2.89 20.41 16.72
N SER A 189 2.43 20.32 15.48
CA SER A 189 2.66 21.27 14.38
C SER A 189 4.13 21.53 14.10
N GLN A 190 4.93 20.47 14.04
CA GLN A 190 6.35 20.52 13.74
C GLN A 190 6.73 19.57 12.61
N ILE A 191 7.88 19.84 12.01
CA ILE A 191 8.56 18.93 11.09
C ILE A 191 9.86 18.49 11.76
N TYR A 192 10.02 17.19 11.91
CA TYR A 192 11.21 16.57 12.47
C TYR A 192 12.02 15.92 11.36
N ALA A 193 13.31 16.20 11.28
CA ALA A 193 14.22 15.38 10.51
C ALA A 193 14.57 14.11 11.29
N TYR A 194 14.74 12.98 10.60
CA TYR A 194 15.21 11.74 11.21
C TYR A 194 16.14 10.97 10.28
N ARG A 195 16.98 10.08 10.84
CA ARG A 195 17.69 9.01 10.11
C ARG A 195 17.81 7.76 10.97
N THR A 196 18.01 6.62 10.31
CA THR A 196 18.22 5.33 10.98
C THR A 196 19.68 4.92 10.92
N ILE A 197 20.14 4.21 11.96
CA ILE A 197 21.46 3.58 12.00
C ILE A 197 21.26 2.16 12.53
N THR A 198 21.74 1.17 11.80
CA THR A 198 21.64 -0.25 12.13
C THR A 198 23.02 -0.85 12.25
N ILE A 199 23.28 -1.59 13.33
CA ILE A 199 24.62 -2.14 13.63
C ILE A 199 24.52 -3.66 13.85
N LEU A 200 25.41 -4.40 13.18
CA LEU A 200 25.62 -5.84 13.36
C LEU A 200 27.12 -6.13 13.41
N GLY A 201 27.64 -6.45 14.59
CA GLY A 201 29.09 -6.53 14.81
C GLY A 201 29.81 -5.24 14.40
N ASN A 202 30.78 -5.35 13.48
CA ASN A 202 31.52 -4.20 12.95
C ASN A 202 30.83 -3.51 11.76
N ASP A 203 29.68 -4.03 11.34
CA ASP A 203 28.97 -3.51 10.19
C ASP A 203 27.90 -2.47 10.59
N THR A 204 27.97 -1.29 9.97
CA THR A 204 27.04 -0.18 10.21
C THR A 204 26.34 0.24 8.91
N LEU A 205 25.02 0.18 8.90
CA LEU A 205 24.16 0.68 7.84
C LEU A 205 23.50 1.99 8.29
N VAL A 206 23.68 3.06 7.52
CA VAL A 206 23.07 4.37 7.78
C VAL A 206 22.00 4.65 6.73
N GLY A 207 20.78 4.93 7.18
CA GLY A 207 19.68 5.35 6.33
C GLY A 207 19.77 6.81 5.89
N PRO A 208 19.05 7.19 4.84
CA PRO A 208 18.95 8.58 4.39
C PRO A 208 18.30 9.47 5.48
N ILE A 209 18.51 10.78 5.38
CA ILE A 209 17.79 11.75 6.20
C ILE A 209 16.43 11.99 5.55
N SER A 210 15.37 11.80 6.33
CA SER A 210 14.00 12.06 5.90
C SER A 210 13.24 12.88 6.95
N THR A 211 11.92 13.03 6.82
CA THR A 211 11.13 13.91 7.68
C THR A 211 9.85 13.26 8.18
N ILE A 212 9.33 13.75 9.29
CA ILE A 212 7.98 13.44 9.76
C ILE A 212 7.28 14.73 10.19
N LYS A 213 6.04 14.90 9.73
CA LYS A 213 5.14 15.97 10.16
C LYS A 213 4.31 15.46 11.33
N THR A 214 4.29 16.19 12.44
CA THR A 214 3.44 15.85 13.60
C THR A 214 2.05 16.46 13.45
N PRO A 215 1.01 15.92 14.11
CA PRO A 215 -0.36 16.42 14.01
C PRO A 215 -0.45 17.93 14.28
N ARG A 216 -1.33 18.61 13.54
CA ARG A 216 -1.61 20.03 13.77
C ARG A 216 -2.37 20.23 15.08
N ARG A 217 -2.21 21.41 15.69
CA ARG A 217 -3.06 21.85 16.79
C ARG A 217 -4.48 22.13 16.28
N GLN A 218 -5.45 22.05 17.20
CA GLN A 218 -6.80 22.52 16.94
C GLN A 218 -6.82 23.96 16.42
N GLY A 219 -7.70 24.25 15.47
CA GLY A 219 -7.81 25.52 14.75
C GLY A 219 -6.77 25.75 13.64
N GLU A 220 -5.70 24.96 13.55
CA GLU A 220 -4.72 25.09 12.48
C GLU A 220 -5.17 24.39 11.20
N ARG A 221 -4.95 25.06 10.07
CA ARG A 221 -5.20 24.52 8.74
C ARG A 221 -4.22 23.39 8.41
N PHE A 222 -4.71 22.34 7.77
CA PHE A 222 -3.89 21.24 7.26
C PHE A 222 -4.43 20.69 5.95
N LYS A 223 -3.58 19.96 5.24
CA LYS A 223 -3.94 19.25 4.00
C LYS A 223 -3.65 17.78 4.12
N PHE A 224 -4.50 16.94 3.59
CA PHE A 224 -4.19 15.53 3.35
C PHE A 224 -4.56 15.15 1.93
N VAL A 225 -3.94 14.09 1.43
CA VAL A 225 -4.26 13.54 0.11
C VAL A 225 -4.85 12.16 0.27
N VAL A 226 -5.85 11.83 -0.53
CA VAL A 226 -6.37 10.46 -0.65
C VAL A 226 -6.19 9.92 -2.06
N LEU A 227 -5.84 8.63 -2.12
CA LEU A 227 -5.71 7.83 -3.33
C LEU A 227 -5.91 6.34 -2.98
N SER A 228 -6.17 5.50 -3.97
CA SER A 228 -6.45 4.08 -3.75
C SER A 228 -6.26 3.27 -5.03
N ASP A 229 -6.21 1.94 -4.90
CA ASP A 229 -6.20 0.97 -6.01
C ASP A 229 -4.99 1.15 -6.95
N SER A 230 -3.80 0.95 -6.39
CA SER A 230 -2.53 0.92 -7.13
C SER A 230 -2.17 -0.46 -7.65
N ARG A 231 -3.04 -1.46 -7.48
CA ARG A 231 -2.76 -2.82 -7.91
C ARG A 231 -2.91 -3.03 -9.40
N THR A 232 -2.17 -4.00 -9.90
CA THR A 232 -2.19 -4.38 -11.33
C THR A 232 -3.25 -5.44 -11.61
N ASN A 233 -3.43 -5.75 -12.90
CA ASN A 233 -4.08 -6.98 -13.32
C ASN A 233 -3.18 -7.65 -14.36
N TRP A 234 -3.05 -8.97 -14.29
CA TRP A 234 -2.30 -9.79 -15.24
C TRP A 234 -2.72 -9.62 -16.70
N HIS A 235 -3.94 -9.14 -16.93
CA HIS A 235 -4.48 -8.84 -18.26
C HIS A 235 -4.05 -7.46 -18.80
N TRP A 236 -3.32 -6.66 -18.02
CA TRP A 236 -2.80 -5.37 -18.46
C TRP A 236 -1.49 -5.55 -19.25
N PRO A 237 -1.31 -4.90 -20.41
CA PRO A 237 -0.17 -5.17 -21.27
C PRO A 237 1.09 -4.35 -20.96
N ASN A 238 1.07 -3.43 -19.98
CA ASN A 238 2.26 -2.63 -19.66
C ASN A 238 3.16 -3.36 -18.64
N PRO A 239 4.30 -3.96 -19.06
CA PRO A 239 5.18 -4.67 -18.14
C PRO A 239 5.90 -3.73 -17.16
N TYR A 240 5.99 -2.43 -17.47
CA TYR A 240 6.62 -1.43 -16.59
C TYR A 240 5.74 -1.07 -15.39
N ASP A 241 4.42 -1.26 -15.52
CA ASP A 241 3.46 -1.14 -14.42
C ASP A 241 3.22 -2.50 -13.72
N GLN A 242 3.94 -3.58 -14.01
CA GLN A 242 3.70 -4.90 -13.39
C GLN A 242 4.85 -5.39 -12.53
N LEU A 243 5.15 -4.64 -11.46
CA LEU A 243 6.18 -5.04 -10.49
C LEU A 243 5.51 -5.79 -9.34
N ASN A 244 5.59 -7.13 -9.34
CA ASN A 244 5.03 -8.02 -8.30
C ASN A 244 3.60 -7.65 -7.86
N GLY A 245 2.70 -7.42 -8.82
CA GLY A 245 1.30 -7.09 -8.52
C GLY A 245 1.00 -5.61 -8.21
N VAL A 246 2.02 -4.74 -8.21
CA VAL A 246 1.88 -3.29 -7.97
C VAL A 246 2.11 -2.49 -9.25
N ALA A 247 1.24 -1.52 -9.52
CA ALA A 247 1.37 -0.53 -10.58
C ALA A 247 2.43 0.52 -10.21
N ALA A 248 3.67 0.06 -10.01
CA ALA A 248 4.72 0.79 -9.32
C ALA A 248 5.02 2.14 -9.97
N TYR A 249 5.08 2.23 -11.30
CA TYR A 249 5.31 3.49 -12.01
C TYR A 249 4.15 4.46 -11.80
N SER A 250 2.91 4.01 -12.05
CA SER A 250 1.70 4.81 -11.83
C SER A 250 1.57 5.32 -10.39
N LEU A 251 1.84 4.46 -9.41
CA LEU A 251 1.84 4.80 -7.98
C LEU A 251 2.92 5.83 -7.64
N ARG A 252 4.17 5.63 -8.09
CA ARG A 252 5.28 6.57 -7.88
C ARG A 252 4.95 7.95 -8.46
N HIS A 253 4.37 7.98 -9.66
CA HIS A 253 3.96 9.23 -10.30
C HIS A 253 2.83 9.93 -9.53
N ALA A 254 1.78 9.20 -9.15
CA ALA A 254 0.67 9.74 -8.37
C ALA A 254 1.12 10.32 -7.02
N LEU A 255 2.01 9.61 -6.30
CA LEU A 255 2.56 10.09 -5.04
C LEU A 255 3.50 11.29 -5.24
N ALA A 256 4.29 11.31 -6.32
CA ALA A 256 5.14 12.46 -6.63
C ALA A 256 4.29 13.72 -6.87
N GLU A 257 3.21 13.62 -7.65
CA GLU A 257 2.29 14.73 -7.91
C GLU A 257 1.53 15.15 -6.64
N ALA A 258 1.02 14.19 -5.87
CA ALA A 258 0.39 14.45 -4.57
C ALA A 258 1.30 15.23 -3.62
N MET A 259 2.58 14.86 -3.53
CA MET A 259 3.56 15.52 -2.67
C MET A 259 3.86 16.97 -3.08
N ARG A 260 3.56 17.39 -4.32
CA ARG A 260 3.69 18.80 -4.75
C ARG A 260 2.72 19.74 -4.02
N HIS A 261 1.64 19.20 -3.44
CA HIS A 261 0.66 19.96 -2.68
C HIS A 261 1.03 20.17 -1.21
N ASP A 262 2.22 19.70 -0.80
CA ASP A 262 2.74 19.74 0.56
C ASP A 262 1.77 19.15 1.62
N PRO A 263 1.23 17.93 1.41
CA PRO A 263 0.30 17.33 2.35
C PRO A 263 0.94 17.12 3.73
N ASP A 264 0.14 17.20 4.77
CA ASP A 264 0.50 16.84 6.13
C ASP A 264 0.64 15.31 6.30
N PHE A 265 -0.25 14.56 5.66
CA PHE A 265 -0.25 13.10 5.58
C PHE A 265 -1.04 12.64 4.34
N ILE A 266 -0.96 11.34 4.05
CA ILE A 266 -1.67 10.68 2.95
C ILE A 266 -2.54 9.56 3.53
N ILE A 267 -3.71 9.32 2.95
CA ILE A 267 -4.53 8.12 3.22
C ILE A 267 -4.58 7.29 1.93
N PHE A 268 -4.26 5.99 2.04
CA PHE A 268 -4.34 5.04 0.94
C PHE A 268 -5.44 4.01 1.19
N MET A 269 -6.50 4.01 0.40
CA MET A 269 -7.78 3.39 0.80
C MET A 269 -7.99 1.94 0.32
N GLY A 270 -6.92 1.14 0.27
CA GLY A 270 -6.98 -0.29 -0.09
C GLY A 270 -6.64 -0.61 -1.55
N ASP A 271 -6.60 -1.92 -1.84
CA ASP A 271 -6.12 -2.51 -3.09
C ASP A 271 -4.69 -2.04 -3.45
N LEU A 272 -3.80 -2.17 -2.46
CA LEU A 272 -2.38 -1.83 -2.60
C LEU A 272 -1.72 -2.80 -3.58
N ILE A 273 -2.03 -4.09 -3.43
CA ILE A 273 -1.41 -5.22 -4.13
C ILE A 273 -2.41 -5.97 -5.03
N GLN A 274 -1.92 -6.76 -5.98
CA GLN A 274 -2.79 -7.59 -6.82
C GLN A 274 -3.44 -8.71 -6.01
N GLY A 275 -2.82 -9.15 -4.93
CA GLY A 275 -3.41 -10.13 -4.03
C GLY A 275 -3.68 -11.50 -4.68
N TYR A 276 -4.76 -12.15 -4.24
CA TYR A 276 -5.26 -13.45 -4.69
C TYR A 276 -4.16 -14.53 -4.81
N THR A 277 -3.38 -14.72 -3.76
CA THR A 277 -2.32 -15.73 -3.74
C THR A 277 -2.33 -16.55 -2.45
N SER A 278 -2.12 -17.86 -2.58
CA SER A 278 -1.89 -18.76 -1.44
C SER A 278 -0.42 -18.78 -0.98
N ASP A 279 0.49 -18.14 -1.72
CA ASP A 279 1.90 -18.04 -1.35
C ASP A 279 2.12 -16.78 -0.50
N THR A 280 2.24 -16.95 0.82
CA THR A 280 2.53 -15.87 1.77
C THR A 280 3.83 -15.13 1.45
N THR A 281 4.83 -15.80 0.87
CA THR A 281 6.08 -15.15 0.44
C THR A 281 5.80 -14.19 -0.71
N TYR A 282 5.00 -14.62 -1.69
CA TYR A 282 4.65 -13.74 -2.79
C TYR A 282 3.79 -12.57 -2.32
N ALA A 283 2.79 -12.81 -1.46
CA ALA A 283 1.98 -11.74 -0.84
C ALA A 283 2.87 -10.68 -0.17
N ARG A 284 3.83 -11.12 0.65
CA ARG A 284 4.82 -10.23 1.28
C ARG A 284 5.63 -9.44 0.26
N ILE A 285 6.10 -10.08 -0.82
CA ILE A 285 6.85 -9.39 -1.88
C ILE A 285 6.00 -8.29 -2.54
N GLN A 286 4.69 -8.50 -2.73
CA GLN A 286 3.82 -7.46 -3.30
C GLN A 286 3.74 -6.25 -2.36
N PHE A 287 3.51 -6.47 -1.06
CA PHE A 287 3.45 -5.38 -0.08
C PHE A 287 4.79 -4.66 0.08
N GLU A 288 5.90 -5.39 0.14
CA GLU A 288 7.23 -4.79 0.17
C GLU A 288 7.50 -3.98 -1.12
N THR A 289 7.06 -4.47 -2.28
CA THR A 289 7.15 -3.71 -3.55
C THR A 289 6.32 -2.43 -3.51
N TRP A 290 5.13 -2.47 -2.88
CA TRP A 290 4.30 -1.30 -2.68
C TRP A 290 5.00 -0.27 -1.76
N LEU A 291 5.53 -0.70 -0.61
CA LEU A 291 6.27 0.16 0.31
C LEU A 291 7.50 0.81 -0.36
N HIS A 292 8.25 0.05 -1.15
CA HIS A 292 9.35 0.60 -1.96
C HIS A 292 8.86 1.64 -2.96
N SER A 293 7.73 1.39 -3.62
CA SER A 293 7.15 2.32 -4.59
C SER A 293 6.61 3.59 -3.94
N ALA A 294 6.13 3.50 -2.70
CA ALA A 294 5.62 4.62 -1.93
C ALA A 294 6.69 5.37 -1.12
N TRP A 295 7.91 4.85 -1.03
CA TRP A 295 8.92 5.31 -0.08
C TRP A 295 9.29 6.79 -0.22
N THR A 296 9.28 7.35 -1.43
CA THR A 296 9.60 8.78 -1.65
C THR A 296 8.60 9.73 -0.98
N ALA A 297 7.37 9.27 -0.74
CA ALA A 297 6.36 9.97 0.05
C ALA A 297 6.36 9.50 1.50
N ASN A 298 6.32 8.18 1.75
CA ASN A 298 6.19 7.59 3.09
C ASN A 298 7.41 7.86 4.01
N SER A 299 8.56 8.20 3.43
CA SER A 299 9.72 8.66 4.21
C SER A 299 9.59 10.10 4.72
N LYS A 300 8.63 10.89 4.20
CA LYS A 300 8.52 12.34 4.47
C LYS A 300 7.26 12.73 5.25
N VAL A 301 6.19 11.99 5.03
CA VAL A 301 4.87 12.17 5.65
C VAL A 301 4.29 10.80 5.95
N SER A 302 3.41 10.70 6.95
CA SER A 302 2.73 9.45 7.24
C SER A 302 1.79 9.07 6.09
N ILE A 303 1.76 7.78 5.77
CA ILE A 303 0.74 7.19 4.92
C ILE A 303 -0.10 6.28 5.82
N TYR A 304 -1.41 6.52 5.85
CA TYR A 304 -2.38 5.71 6.58
C TYR A 304 -3.10 4.81 5.60
N GLU A 305 -2.76 3.53 5.61
CA GLU A 305 -3.35 2.53 4.72
C GLU A 305 -4.62 1.91 5.33
N ALA A 306 -5.61 1.64 4.47
CA ALA A 306 -6.76 0.79 4.75
C ALA A 306 -6.66 -0.51 3.94
N VAL A 307 -7.28 -1.57 4.43
CA VAL A 307 -7.32 -2.88 3.75
C VAL A 307 -8.41 -2.86 2.68
N GLY A 308 -8.10 -3.31 1.46
CA GLY A 308 -9.07 -3.64 0.42
C GLY A 308 -9.18 -5.13 0.14
N ASN A 309 -10.14 -5.50 -0.70
CA ASN A 309 -10.46 -6.90 -0.98
C ASN A 309 -9.29 -7.68 -1.62
N HIS A 310 -8.40 -7.01 -2.36
CA HIS A 310 -7.19 -7.66 -2.87
C HIS A 310 -6.18 -7.91 -1.75
N ASP A 311 -6.03 -6.97 -0.81
CA ASP A 311 -5.12 -7.09 0.33
C ASP A 311 -5.60 -8.20 1.29
N ALA A 312 -6.90 -8.25 1.57
CA ALA A 312 -7.56 -9.27 2.39
C ALA A 312 -7.58 -10.68 1.75
N SER A 313 -7.17 -10.80 0.48
CA SER A 313 -7.10 -12.08 -0.24
C SER A 313 -5.67 -12.66 -0.28
N SER A 314 -4.77 -12.19 0.59
CA SER A 314 -3.35 -12.54 0.52
C SER A 314 -2.63 -12.57 1.89
N PRO A 315 -2.31 -13.78 2.41
CA PRO A 315 -2.52 -15.09 1.78
C PRO A 315 -4.00 -15.52 1.76
N LEU A 316 -4.34 -16.47 0.89
CA LEU A 316 -5.63 -17.18 0.91
C LEU A 316 -5.45 -18.70 0.99
N VAL A 317 -6.45 -19.41 1.51
CA VAL A 317 -6.58 -20.86 1.34
C VAL A 317 -7.40 -21.14 0.08
N GLN A 318 -6.75 -21.68 -0.95
CA GLN A 318 -7.41 -22.06 -2.19
C GLN A 318 -8.01 -23.47 -2.06
N ILE A 319 -9.35 -23.59 -2.14
CA ILE A 319 -10.02 -24.89 -2.18
C ILE A 319 -10.13 -25.37 -3.63
N ASP A 320 -10.71 -24.55 -4.50
CA ASP A 320 -10.83 -24.76 -5.94
C ASP A 320 -11.01 -23.42 -6.66
N ARG A 321 -11.05 -23.40 -8.00
CA ARG A 321 -11.14 -22.17 -8.80
C ARG A 321 -12.25 -21.17 -8.38
N ARG A 322 -13.33 -21.66 -7.78
CA ARG A 322 -14.51 -20.89 -7.36
C ARG A 322 -14.55 -20.62 -5.86
N ASN A 323 -13.75 -21.34 -5.08
CA ASN A 323 -13.81 -21.36 -3.62
C ASN A 323 -12.45 -21.05 -2.97
N HIS A 324 -12.40 -20.00 -2.16
CA HIS A 324 -11.26 -19.68 -1.28
C HIS A 324 -11.73 -18.95 -0.03
N TYR A 325 -10.90 -18.92 0.99
CA TYR A 325 -11.18 -18.19 2.23
C TYR A 325 -9.87 -17.73 2.88
N ASP A 326 -9.97 -16.74 3.75
CA ASP A 326 -8.86 -16.25 4.58
C ASP A 326 -8.34 -17.34 5.54
N PRO A 327 -7.01 -17.61 5.61
CA PRO A 327 -6.47 -18.61 6.51
C PRO A 327 -6.75 -18.24 7.98
N PRO A 328 -6.93 -19.23 8.87
CA PRO A 328 -7.08 -18.93 10.28
C PRO A 328 -5.79 -18.30 10.86
N PRO A 329 -5.91 -17.51 11.93
CA PRO A 329 -4.75 -17.01 12.67
C PRO A 329 -3.81 -18.13 13.12
N PRO A 330 -2.48 -17.89 13.19
CA PRO A 330 -1.78 -16.62 12.99
C PRO A 330 -1.27 -16.44 11.53
N ASN A 331 -2.01 -16.94 10.52
CA ASN A 331 -1.60 -16.89 9.12
C ASN A 331 -2.62 -16.19 8.21
N SER A 332 -3.56 -15.44 8.78
CA SER A 332 -4.56 -14.66 8.03
C SER A 332 -3.92 -13.55 7.20
N ALA A 333 -4.69 -12.95 6.28
CA ALA A 333 -4.28 -11.74 5.59
C ALA A 333 -3.99 -10.59 6.57
N GLU A 334 -4.79 -10.44 7.63
CA GLU A 334 -4.60 -9.43 8.67
C GLU A 334 -3.36 -9.68 9.53
N ASP A 335 -2.98 -10.94 9.79
CA ASP A 335 -1.71 -11.26 10.47
C ASP A 335 -0.52 -10.81 9.62
N LEU A 336 -0.55 -11.06 8.31
CA LEU A 336 0.50 -10.60 7.39
C LEU A 336 0.53 -9.07 7.32
N TRP A 337 -0.62 -8.42 7.29
CA TRP A 337 -0.74 -6.96 7.32
C TRP A 337 -0.06 -6.36 8.56
N ALA A 338 -0.40 -6.88 9.75
CA ALA A 338 0.14 -6.43 11.04
C ALA A 338 1.63 -6.77 11.25
N GLU A 339 2.24 -7.61 10.39
CA GLU A 339 3.67 -7.86 10.36
C GLU A 339 4.43 -6.83 9.51
N ILE A 340 3.76 -6.21 8.53
CA ILE A 340 4.38 -5.37 7.51
C ILE A 340 4.17 -3.88 7.77
N PHE A 341 2.93 -3.49 8.09
CA PHE A 341 2.56 -2.10 8.28
C PHE A 341 2.75 -1.67 9.73
N VAL A 342 3.01 -0.38 9.91
CA VAL A 342 3.19 0.25 11.21
C VAL A 342 2.19 1.39 11.33
N LEU A 343 1.06 1.13 11.95
CA LEU A 343 -0.12 2.00 11.98
C LEU A 343 -0.67 2.10 13.42
N PRO A 344 -1.62 3.01 13.69
CA PRO A 344 -2.22 3.08 15.02
C PRO A 344 -2.86 1.74 15.42
N THR A 345 -2.72 1.37 16.70
CA THR A 345 -3.18 0.08 17.24
C THR A 345 -4.33 0.26 18.24
N ASN A 346 -5.13 1.31 18.08
CA ASN A 346 -6.23 1.68 19.00
C ASN A 346 -7.61 1.20 18.51
N GLY A 347 -7.63 0.25 17.57
CA GLY A 347 -8.83 -0.45 17.12
C GLY A 347 -9.44 -1.38 18.17
N PRO A 348 -10.47 -2.15 17.79
CA PRO A 348 -11.02 -3.19 18.65
C PRO A 348 -10.03 -4.35 18.84
N GLU A 349 -10.22 -5.11 19.92
CA GLU A 349 -9.55 -6.38 20.14
C GLU A 349 -10.36 -7.51 19.49
N SER A 350 -9.68 -8.44 18.82
CA SER A 350 -10.29 -9.67 18.29
C SER A 350 -10.22 -10.80 19.32
N ALA A 351 -11.04 -11.83 19.14
CA ALA A 351 -10.86 -13.09 19.88
C ALA A 351 -9.65 -13.86 19.31
N ASP A 352 -8.98 -14.67 20.13
CA ASP A 352 -7.79 -15.46 19.71
C ASP A 352 -8.03 -16.36 18.48
N THR A 353 -9.28 -16.71 18.19
CA THR A 353 -9.68 -17.54 17.04
C THR A 353 -10.00 -16.73 15.77
N MET A 354 -9.87 -15.41 15.82
CA MET A 354 -10.26 -14.48 14.75
C MET A 354 -9.05 -13.64 14.33
N PRO A 355 -8.92 -13.27 13.05
CA PRO A 355 -7.84 -12.40 12.58
C PRO A 355 -7.73 -11.10 13.39
N PRO A 356 -6.52 -10.56 13.60
CA PRO A 356 -6.37 -9.33 14.38
C PRO A 356 -6.93 -8.11 13.64
N TYR A 357 -7.49 -7.14 14.35
CA TYR A 357 -7.76 -5.80 13.80
C TYR A 357 -6.53 -4.87 13.84
N LYS A 358 -5.41 -5.37 14.41
CA LYS A 358 -4.17 -4.61 14.60
C LYS A 358 -3.75 -3.98 13.28
N GLU A 359 -3.62 -2.65 13.29
CA GLU A 359 -3.12 -1.85 12.16
C GLU A 359 -4.00 -1.85 10.91
N ASN A 360 -5.18 -2.48 10.96
CA ASN A 360 -6.16 -2.44 9.86
C ASN A 360 -7.52 -1.84 10.25
N VAL A 361 -7.78 -1.68 11.55
CA VAL A 361 -8.89 -0.85 12.08
C VAL A 361 -8.32 0.06 13.15
N TYR A 362 -8.49 1.36 12.98
CA TYR A 362 -7.95 2.35 13.92
C TYR A 362 -8.55 3.74 13.69
N SER A 363 -8.27 4.67 14.60
CA SER A 363 -8.62 6.07 14.40
C SER A 363 -7.54 7.01 14.91
N PHE A 364 -7.48 8.22 14.37
CA PHE A 364 -6.53 9.25 14.79
C PHE A 364 -7.09 10.66 14.60
N ASP A 365 -6.46 11.61 15.28
CA ASP A 365 -6.80 13.02 15.20
C ASP A 365 -5.74 13.80 14.44
N TRP A 366 -6.19 14.78 13.65
CA TRP A 366 -5.31 15.77 13.04
C TRP A 366 -6.00 17.14 13.02
N GLY A 367 -5.45 18.12 13.75
CA GLY A 367 -6.12 19.40 13.94
C GLY A 367 -7.50 19.23 14.57
N ASP A 368 -8.54 19.76 13.92
CA ASP A 368 -9.95 19.67 14.35
C ASP A 368 -10.70 18.47 13.77
N ALA A 369 -10.00 17.58 13.04
CA ALA A 369 -10.61 16.44 12.38
C ALA A 369 -10.25 15.12 13.08
N HIS A 370 -11.19 14.19 12.96
CA HIS A 370 -11.08 12.81 13.42
C HIS A 370 -11.21 11.87 12.21
N PHE A 371 -10.28 10.92 12.10
CA PHE A 371 -10.21 9.97 10.99
C PHE A 371 -10.43 8.57 11.51
N VAL A 372 -11.36 7.83 10.90
CA VAL A 372 -11.68 6.45 11.26
C VAL A 372 -11.36 5.55 10.07
N ILE A 373 -10.46 4.59 10.25
CA ILE A 373 -10.07 3.60 9.25
C ILE A 373 -10.70 2.27 9.65
N LEU A 374 -11.45 1.68 8.72
CA LEU A 374 -12.19 0.44 8.91
C LEU A 374 -11.77 -0.61 7.88
N ASN A 375 -11.89 -1.88 8.25
CA ASN A 375 -11.70 -3.02 7.37
C ASN A 375 -13.07 -3.63 7.04
N CYS A 376 -13.62 -3.28 5.87
CA CYS A 376 -14.90 -3.82 5.38
C CYS A 376 -14.74 -5.16 4.64
N ASP A 377 -13.51 -5.61 4.44
CA ASP A 377 -13.14 -6.86 3.77
C ASP A 377 -12.65 -7.93 4.76
N TYR A 378 -12.89 -7.72 6.05
CA TYR A 378 -12.49 -8.65 7.11
C TYR A 378 -13.13 -10.04 6.92
N LEU A 379 -12.34 -11.11 7.09
CA LEU A 379 -12.74 -12.50 6.78
C LEU A 379 -13.16 -12.70 5.32
N TYR A 380 -12.46 -12.04 4.39
CA TYR A 380 -12.72 -12.13 2.97
C TYR A 380 -12.74 -13.60 2.49
N HIS A 381 -13.78 -13.96 1.74
CA HIS A 381 -13.89 -15.29 1.16
C HIS A 381 -14.66 -15.30 -0.15
N ARG A 382 -14.63 -16.43 -0.83
CA ARG A 382 -15.38 -16.68 -2.06
C ARG A 382 -15.99 -18.06 -2.01
N VAL A 383 -17.31 -18.14 -2.25
CA VAL A 383 -18.08 -19.39 -2.32
C VAL A 383 -18.85 -19.44 -3.63
N ASP A 384 -18.72 -20.55 -4.36
CA ASP A 384 -19.32 -20.78 -5.67
C ASP A 384 -19.05 -19.64 -6.67
N GLY A 385 -17.88 -19.03 -6.57
CA GLY A 385 -17.44 -17.96 -7.46
C GLY A 385 -17.95 -16.58 -7.09
N ARG A 386 -18.69 -16.44 -5.97
CA ARG A 386 -19.18 -15.16 -5.44
C ARG A 386 -18.33 -14.77 -4.22
N ARG A 387 -17.85 -13.52 -4.20
CA ARG A 387 -17.14 -12.98 -3.03
C ARG A 387 -18.11 -12.75 -1.87
N SER A 388 -17.59 -12.74 -0.65
CA SER A 388 -18.28 -12.18 0.50
C SER A 388 -18.68 -10.72 0.23
N PRO A 389 -19.84 -10.27 0.70
CA PRO A 389 -20.17 -8.84 0.68
C PRO A 389 -19.26 -8.08 1.64
N ALA A 390 -19.03 -6.81 1.36
CA ALA A 390 -18.38 -5.91 2.30
C ALA A 390 -19.26 -5.76 3.55
N ALA A 391 -18.66 -5.82 4.74
CA ALA A 391 -19.38 -5.74 6.00
C ALA A 391 -18.45 -5.35 7.16
N LEU A 392 -19.04 -4.81 8.23
CA LEU A 392 -18.39 -4.76 9.53
C LEU A 392 -19.01 -5.85 10.39
N ASP A 393 -18.19 -6.68 11.04
CA ASP A 393 -18.71 -7.58 12.06
C ASP A 393 -19.20 -6.80 13.30
N SER A 394 -19.80 -7.54 14.25
CA SER A 394 -20.40 -6.93 15.43
C SER A 394 -19.39 -6.23 16.34
N VAL A 395 -18.13 -6.69 16.37
CA VAL A 395 -17.08 -6.13 17.20
C VAL A 395 -16.61 -4.80 16.62
N GLN A 396 -16.31 -4.78 15.32
CA GLN A 396 -15.90 -3.56 14.61
C GLN A 396 -17.04 -2.52 14.58
N LEU A 397 -18.29 -2.94 14.36
CA LEU A 397 -19.44 -2.05 14.38
C LEU A 397 -19.70 -1.41 15.76
N ALA A 398 -19.55 -2.18 16.84
CA ALA A 398 -19.68 -1.67 18.20
C ALA A 398 -18.56 -0.68 18.54
N TRP A 399 -17.33 -0.98 18.12
CA TRP A 399 -16.18 -0.08 18.27
C TRP A 399 -16.41 1.24 17.51
N LEU A 400 -16.83 1.16 16.24
CA LEU A 400 -17.13 2.34 15.41
C LEU A 400 -18.16 3.24 16.08
N ARG A 401 -19.27 2.68 16.57
CA ARG A 401 -20.30 3.46 17.27
C ARG A 401 -19.73 4.19 18.49
N SER A 402 -18.92 3.49 19.28
CA SER A 402 -18.28 4.06 20.46
C SER A 402 -17.29 5.18 20.10
N ASP A 403 -16.56 5.00 19.00
CA ASP A 403 -15.56 5.97 18.54
C ASP A 403 -16.21 7.23 17.97
N LEU A 404 -17.27 7.09 17.17
CA LEU A 404 -18.06 8.22 16.68
C LEU A 404 -18.70 9.02 17.83
N GLU A 405 -19.25 8.34 18.85
CA GLU A 405 -19.83 9.00 20.02
C GLU A 405 -18.80 9.84 20.78
N ARG A 406 -17.60 9.32 21.00
CA ARG A 406 -16.51 10.06 21.68
C ARG A 406 -16.03 11.27 20.90
N ASN A 407 -16.17 11.26 19.57
CA ASN A 407 -15.60 12.27 18.68
C ASN A 407 -16.67 13.13 17.96
N ARG A 408 -17.93 13.08 18.42
CA ARG A 408 -19.09 13.75 17.81
C ARG A 408 -18.95 15.26 17.62
N ASP A 409 -18.07 15.91 18.37
CA ASP A 409 -17.84 17.37 18.31
C ASP A 409 -16.69 17.76 17.34
N LYS A 410 -16.07 16.77 16.67
CA LYS A 410 -15.02 16.97 15.67
C LYS A 410 -15.57 16.81 14.25
N ARG A 411 -14.79 17.24 13.26
CA ARG A 411 -15.08 16.93 11.86
C ARG A 411 -14.63 15.51 11.54
N ILE A 412 -15.57 14.60 11.27
CA ILE A 412 -15.26 13.17 11.12
C ILE A 412 -15.14 12.77 9.65
N PHE A 413 -14.03 12.11 9.30
CA PHE A 413 -13.85 11.41 8.03
C PHE A 413 -13.79 9.91 8.30
N VAL A 414 -14.55 9.13 7.54
CA VAL A 414 -14.55 7.67 7.64
C VAL A 414 -13.95 7.08 6.36
N VAL A 415 -13.08 6.10 6.51
CA VAL A 415 -12.33 5.48 5.42
C VAL A 415 -12.55 3.97 5.45
N TYR A 416 -12.98 3.42 4.33
CA TYR A 416 -13.01 1.97 4.07
C TYR A 416 -13.02 1.72 2.57
N HIS A 417 -12.64 0.52 2.15
CA HIS A 417 -12.34 0.27 0.74
C HIS A 417 -13.57 0.27 -0.18
N GLU A 418 -14.55 -0.59 0.05
CA GLU A 418 -15.70 -0.77 -0.84
C GLU A 418 -16.80 0.29 -0.59
N PRO A 419 -17.34 1.00 -1.61
CA PRO A 419 -18.39 1.99 -1.38
C PRO A 419 -19.79 1.35 -1.20
N ILE A 420 -20.64 1.96 -0.36
CA ILE A 420 -22.05 1.55 -0.21
C ILE A 420 -22.81 1.75 -1.54
N PHE A 421 -22.55 2.88 -2.22
CA PHE A 421 -23.14 3.19 -3.52
C PHE A 421 -22.09 3.17 -4.63
N PRO A 422 -21.82 2.00 -5.25
CA PRO A 422 -20.83 1.84 -6.31
C PRO A 422 -21.31 2.33 -7.68
N MET A 423 -20.37 2.84 -8.49
CA MET A 423 -20.65 3.32 -9.85
C MET A 423 -20.59 2.24 -10.93
N SER A 424 -19.94 1.10 -10.68
CA SER A 424 -19.84 0.03 -11.68
C SER A 424 -21.15 -0.75 -11.84
N LEU A 425 -21.25 -1.45 -12.96
CA LEU A 425 -22.37 -2.35 -13.26
C LEU A 425 -22.35 -3.66 -12.42
N ARG A 426 -21.43 -3.81 -11.46
CA ARG A 426 -21.18 -5.09 -10.78
C ARG A 426 -22.18 -5.42 -9.66
N GLY A 427 -22.91 -4.44 -9.12
CA GLY A 427 -23.90 -4.67 -8.06
C GLY A 427 -23.84 -3.60 -6.98
N GLY A 428 -24.36 -3.90 -5.78
CA GLY A 428 -24.04 -3.18 -4.55
C GLY A 428 -23.16 -4.10 -3.69
N GLU A 429 -22.19 -3.53 -2.97
CA GLU A 429 -21.16 -4.32 -2.27
C GLU A 429 -21.56 -4.75 -0.86
N PHE A 430 -22.45 -3.97 -0.25
CA PHE A 430 -23.02 -4.27 1.06
C PHE A 430 -24.38 -4.93 0.91
N GLU A 431 -24.70 -5.81 1.85
CA GLU A 431 -26.10 -6.17 2.11
C GLU A 431 -26.87 -4.96 2.62
N GLN A 432 -28.15 -4.84 2.24
CA GLN A 432 -28.97 -3.65 2.48
C GLN A 432 -29.05 -3.27 3.96
N ASP A 433 -29.20 -4.23 4.88
CA ASP A 433 -29.31 -3.96 6.32
C ASP A 433 -28.01 -3.37 6.89
N MET A 434 -26.85 -3.83 6.42
CA MET A 434 -25.56 -3.27 6.80
C MET A 434 -25.36 -1.88 6.20
N ALA A 435 -25.70 -1.71 4.91
CA ALA A 435 -25.68 -0.40 4.25
C ALA A 435 -26.52 0.63 5.02
N ASP A 436 -27.78 0.31 5.34
CA ASP A 436 -28.68 1.21 6.08
C ASP A 436 -28.18 1.49 7.50
N THR A 437 -27.57 0.51 8.16
CA THR A 437 -26.95 0.69 9.48
C THR A 437 -25.82 1.71 9.43
N LEU A 438 -24.91 1.57 8.45
CA LEU A 438 -23.77 2.49 8.29
C LEU A 438 -24.24 3.89 7.85
N LEU A 439 -25.14 3.98 6.88
CA LEU A 439 -25.73 5.25 6.43
C LEU A 439 -26.38 6.01 7.59
N LYS A 440 -27.13 5.30 8.45
CA LYS A 440 -27.74 5.88 9.63
C LYS A 440 -26.69 6.37 10.63
N LEU A 441 -25.66 5.57 10.92
CA LEU A 441 -24.58 5.99 11.83
C LEU A 441 -23.87 7.24 11.31
N PHE A 442 -23.47 7.26 10.04
CA PHE A 442 -22.76 8.39 9.45
C PHE A 442 -23.60 9.67 9.45
N SER A 443 -24.90 9.53 9.15
CA SER A 443 -25.87 10.63 9.26
C SER A 443 -26.00 11.12 10.70
N ASP A 444 -26.27 10.24 11.67
CA ASP A 444 -26.55 10.62 13.06
C ASP A 444 -25.36 11.29 13.76
N TYR A 445 -24.14 10.88 13.39
CA TYR A 445 -22.89 11.41 13.95
C TYR A 445 -22.29 12.57 13.15
N GLY A 446 -22.96 13.04 12.09
CA GLY A 446 -22.50 14.20 11.31
C GLY A 446 -21.17 13.96 10.60
N VAL A 447 -20.95 12.76 10.06
CA VAL A 447 -19.76 12.45 9.26
C VAL A 447 -19.65 13.42 8.08
N GLN A 448 -18.47 14.01 7.89
CA GLN A 448 -18.21 14.97 6.83
C GLN A 448 -18.14 14.30 5.46
N ALA A 449 -17.35 13.23 5.37
CA ALA A 449 -17.20 12.44 4.17
C ALA A 449 -16.80 11.01 4.53
N VAL A 450 -17.32 10.08 3.73
CA VAL A 450 -16.86 8.71 3.62
C VAL A 450 -15.97 8.63 2.38
N LEU A 451 -14.75 8.12 2.57
CA LEU A 451 -13.72 8.03 1.54
C LEU A 451 -13.50 6.56 1.18
N ASN A 452 -13.66 6.24 -0.10
CA ASN A 452 -13.62 4.88 -0.62
C ASN A 452 -12.65 4.73 -1.79
N GLY A 453 -12.20 3.49 -2.00
CA GLY A 453 -11.49 3.02 -3.18
C GLY A 453 -12.38 2.12 -4.03
N HIS A 454 -11.85 0.95 -4.39
CA HIS A 454 -12.47 -0.22 -5.00
C HIS A 454 -12.94 -0.02 -6.45
N GLU A 455 -13.65 1.07 -6.69
CA GLU A 455 -14.21 1.47 -7.97
C GLU A 455 -13.16 2.28 -8.74
N HIS A 456 -12.69 1.76 -9.88
CA HIS A 456 -11.57 2.35 -10.62
C HIS A 456 -11.91 3.60 -11.43
N LEU A 457 -12.28 4.66 -10.70
CA LEU A 457 -12.81 5.93 -11.14
C LEU A 457 -12.80 6.94 -9.98
N TYR A 458 -13.07 8.19 -10.32
CA TYR A 458 -13.48 9.22 -9.38
C TYR A 458 -15.00 9.35 -9.42
N ALA A 459 -15.64 9.42 -8.26
CA ALA A 459 -17.04 9.86 -8.15
C ALA A 459 -17.29 10.57 -6.82
N ARG A 460 -18.03 11.67 -6.88
CA ARG A 460 -18.54 12.39 -5.70
C ARG A 460 -20.04 12.28 -5.66
N LEU A 461 -20.54 11.65 -4.59
CA LEU A 461 -21.96 11.49 -4.35
C LEU A 461 -22.40 12.28 -3.11
N ARG A 462 -23.54 12.96 -3.23
CA ARG A 462 -24.27 13.50 -2.09
C ARG A 462 -25.17 12.43 -1.50
N MET A 463 -24.89 12.07 -0.25
CA MET A 463 -25.70 11.17 0.55
C MET A 463 -26.77 11.98 1.26
N ASP A 464 -28.03 11.83 0.88
CA ASP A 464 -29.17 12.52 1.48
C ASP A 464 -30.44 11.65 1.43
N SER A 465 -31.57 12.20 1.87
CA SER A 465 -32.84 11.49 1.96
C SER A 465 -33.43 11.08 0.60
N THR A 466 -32.97 11.64 -0.53
CA THR A 466 -33.45 11.23 -1.85
C THR A 466 -32.76 9.95 -2.33
N LEU A 467 -31.52 9.72 -1.87
CA LEU A 467 -30.78 8.50 -2.15
C LEU A 467 -31.11 7.36 -1.17
N SER A 468 -31.25 7.67 0.13
CA SER A 468 -31.75 6.72 1.13
C SER A 468 -32.50 7.43 2.25
N ASN A 469 -33.71 6.93 2.56
CA ASN A 469 -34.60 7.55 3.55
C ASN A 469 -34.07 7.48 5.00
N VAL A 470 -33.05 6.66 5.28
CA VAL A 470 -32.41 6.58 6.61
C VAL A 470 -31.45 7.73 6.86
N VAL A 471 -30.97 8.40 5.80
CA VAL A 471 -30.08 9.57 5.91
C VAL A 471 -30.90 10.82 6.24
N LYS A 472 -30.62 11.43 7.39
CA LYS A 472 -31.30 12.65 7.89
C LYS A 472 -30.40 13.89 7.83
N HIS A 473 -29.11 13.70 8.01
CA HIS A 473 -28.10 14.74 7.88
C HIS A 473 -27.18 14.39 6.69
N PRO A 474 -27.18 15.21 5.63
CA PRO A 474 -26.41 14.89 4.43
C PRO A 474 -24.90 14.84 4.66
N PHE A 475 -24.23 13.97 3.93
CA PHE A 475 -22.78 13.86 3.88
C PHE A 475 -22.29 13.54 2.46
N ARG A 476 -20.99 13.27 2.29
CA ARG A 476 -20.40 12.89 0.99
C ARG A 476 -19.89 11.46 1.01
N GLN A 477 -20.10 10.73 -0.08
CA GLN A 477 -19.29 9.55 -0.41
C GLN A 477 -18.37 9.94 -1.56
N ILE A 478 -17.07 9.79 -1.37
CA ILE A 478 -16.05 10.13 -2.36
C ILE A 478 -15.32 8.85 -2.71
N ILE A 479 -15.52 8.38 -3.94
CA ILE A 479 -14.81 7.25 -4.52
C ILE A 479 -13.59 7.80 -5.24
N SER A 480 -12.40 7.35 -4.85
CA SER A 480 -11.12 7.74 -5.44
C SER A 480 -10.21 6.52 -5.68
N GLY A 481 -10.71 5.55 -6.46
CA GLY A 481 -10.10 4.23 -6.64
C GLY A 481 -9.19 4.09 -7.85
N ARG A 482 -8.43 5.12 -8.26
CA ARG A 482 -7.66 5.03 -9.51
C ARG A 482 -6.24 5.59 -9.47
N ALA A 483 -5.40 4.98 -8.65
CA ALA A 483 -3.95 5.22 -8.60
C ALA A 483 -3.11 4.28 -9.49
N GLY A 484 -3.72 3.35 -10.22
CA GLY A 484 -3.02 2.43 -11.13
C GLY A 484 -3.91 1.33 -11.73
N ALA A 485 -5.01 1.02 -11.06
CA ALA A 485 -5.93 -0.05 -11.43
C ALA A 485 -6.66 0.10 -12.80
N PRO A 486 -7.06 -1.02 -13.43
CA PRO A 486 -7.71 -1.07 -14.75
C PRO A 486 -9.12 -0.47 -14.77
N LYS A 487 -9.52 0.20 -15.86
CA LYS A 487 -10.86 0.83 -15.95
C LYS A 487 -12.02 -0.16 -15.76
N TYR A 488 -13.07 0.30 -15.06
CA TYR A 488 -14.37 -0.37 -15.05
C TYR A 488 -15.35 0.19 -16.08
N ARG A 489 -16.37 -0.62 -16.39
CA ARG A 489 -17.59 -0.16 -17.07
C ARG A 489 -18.53 0.40 -16.01
N VAL A 490 -19.05 1.59 -16.26
CA VAL A 490 -19.81 2.39 -15.29
C VAL A 490 -21.23 2.68 -15.79
N ASN A 491 -22.10 3.06 -14.88
CA ASN A 491 -23.39 3.66 -15.19
C ASN A 491 -23.55 4.98 -14.42
N THR A 492 -23.34 6.10 -15.12
CA THR A 492 -23.43 7.45 -14.53
C THR A 492 -24.86 7.95 -14.34
N GLU A 493 -25.86 7.27 -14.92
CA GLU A 493 -27.27 7.66 -14.77
C GLU A 493 -27.90 7.06 -13.49
N ARG A 494 -27.22 6.11 -12.83
CA ARG A 494 -27.74 5.33 -11.70
C ARG A 494 -28.24 6.16 -10.52
N TYR A 495 -27.63 7.32 -10.27
CA TYR A 495 -27.87 8.12 -9.06
C TYR A 495 -28.41 9.53 -9.35
N GLY A 496 -28.74 9.85 -10.62
CA GLY A 496 -29.30 11.15 -10.98
C GLY A 496 -28.51 12.34 -10.42
N GLU A 497 -29.21 13.28 -9.78
CA GLU A 497 -28.63 14.49 -9.19
C GLU A 497 -27.75 14.24 -7.95
N ASN A 498 -27.81 13.04 -7.35
CA ASN A 498 -26.92 12.69 -6.23
C ASN A 498 -25.49 12.42 -6.70
N LEU A 499 -25.25 12.13 -7.99
CA LEU A 499 -23.91 12.09 -8.58
C LEU A 499 -23.51 13.50 -9.01
N GLU A 500 -22.69 14.16 -8.20
CA GLU A 500 -22.34 15.57 -8.42
C GLU A 500 -21.10 15.75 -9.30
N SER A 501 -20.19 14.78 -9.32
CA SER A 501 -19.02 14.78 -10.22
C SER A 501 -18.50 13.37 -10.47
N PHE A 502 -17.87 13.16 -11.62
CA PHE A 502 -17.39 11.86 -12.09
C PHE A 502 -16.21 12.00 -13.04
N SER A 503 -15.21 11.11 -12.92
CA SER A 503 -14.13 11.00 -13.89
C SER A 503 -13.57 9.59 -13.97
N GLN A 504 -13.10 9.21 -15.16
CA GLN A 504 -12.31 8.01 -15.40
C GLN A 504 -10.87 8.39 -15.78
N LEU A 505 -10.27 9.35 -15.10
CA LEU A 505 -8.83 9.60 -15.16
C LEU A 505 -8.15 8.98 -13.94
N MET A 506 -6.86 8.66 -14.06
CA MET A 506 -6.05 8.44 -12.86
C MET A 506 -5.95 9.77 -12.11
N HIS A 507 -6.12 9.75 -10.80
CA HIS A 507 -6.28 10.96 -10.03
C HIS A 507 -5.86 10.78 -8.57
N TYR A 508 -5.78 11.90 -7.87
CA TYR A 508 -5.70 11.99 -6.41
C TYR A 508 -6.58 13.15 -5.94
N VAL A 509 -7.01 13.10 -4.68
CA VAL A 509 -7.84 14.16 -4.08
C VAL A 509 -7.05 14.84 -2.98
N VAL A 510 -6.84 16.15 -3.11
CA VAL A 510 -6.28 17.02 -2.06
C VAL A 510 -7.44 17.56 -1.24
N ILE A 511 -7.41 17.30 0.07
CA ILE A 511 -8.44 17.73 1.01
C ILE A 511 -7.79 18.63 2.04
N GLU A 512 -8.30 19.85 2.15
CA GLU A 512 -7.81 20.85 3.06
C GLU A 512 -8.87 21.17 4.11
N VAL A 513 -8.48 21.07 5.37
CA VAL A 513 -9.37 21.32 6.50
C VAL A 513 -8.92 22.58 7.22
N SER A 514 -9.88 23.42 7.58
CA SER A 514 -9.67 24.69 8.26
C SER A 514 -10.87 25.06 9.13
N ALA A 515 -10.74 26.12 9.93
CA ALA A 515 -11.87 26.70 10.66
C ALA A 515 -13.02 27.18 9.76
N SER A 516 -12.75 27.48 8.48
CA SER A 516 -13.77 27.89 7.50
C SER A 516 -14.47 26.72 6.78
N GLY A 517 -14.12 25.48 7.13
CA GLY A 517 -14.65 24.28 6.50
C GLY A 517 -13.60 23.49 5.74
N VAL A 518 -14.06 22.69 4.78
CA VAL A 518 -13.25 21.78 3.98
C VAL A 518 -13.23 22.21 2.53
N HIS A 519 -12.05 22.20 1.92
CA HIS A 519 -11.85 22.46 0.50
C HIS A 519 -11.29 21.20 -0.15
N TYR A 520 -11.99 20.71 -1.16
CA TYR A 520 -11.63 19.51 -1.90
C TYR A 520 -11.20 19.89 -3.30
N GLN A 521 -10.10 19.31 -3.77
CA GLN A 521 -9.55 19.53 -5.09
C GLN A 521 -9.11 18.19 -5.67
N VAL A 522 -9.59 17.85 -6.85
CA VAL A 522 -9.30 16.58 -7.52
C VAL A 522 -8.43 16.87 -8.71
N TYR A 523 -7.29 16.19 -8.81
CA TYR A 523 -6.34 16.39 -9.89
C TYR A 523 -6.10 15.08 -10.63
N ASP A 524 -5.93 15.15 -11.95
CA ASP A 524 -5.34 14.04 -12.70
C ASP A 524 -3.82 13.97 -12.47
N LEU A 525 -3.17 12.94 -13.00
CA LEU A 525 -1.72 12.76 -12.88
C LEU A 525 -0.90 13.68 -13.79
N ASP A 526 -1.54 14.47 -14.66
CA ASP A 526 -0.88 15.54 -15.43
C ASP A 526 -0.94 16.89 -14.69
N GLY A 527 -1.54 16.92 -13.49
CA GLY A 527 -1.70 18.11 -12.66
C GLY A 527 -2.90 18.98 -13.02
N ASN A 528 -3.81 18.52 -13.89
CA ASN A 528 -5.01 19.27 -14.25
C ASN A 528 -6.10 19.08 -13.19
N LEU A 529 -6.81 20.16 -12.85
CA LEU A 529 -7.95 20.12 -11.94
C LEU A 529 -9.17 19.49 -12.64
N ILE A 530 -9.73 18.43 -12.03
CA ILE A 530 -10.90 17.69 -12.49
C ILE A 530 -12.19 18.20 -11.82
N ASP A 531 -12.13 18.40 -10.51
CA ASP A 531 -13.28 18.80 -9.67
C ASP A 531 -12.79 19.63 -8.48
N GLU A 532 -13.64 20.54 -8.01
CA GLU A 532 -13.35 21.41 -6.87
C GLU A 532 -14.64 21.85 -6.19
N TRP A 533 -14.70 21.74 -4.86
CA TRP A 533 -15.82 22.25 -4.07
C TRP A 533 -15.42 22.54 -2.63
N ARG A 534 -16.31 23.22 -1.90
CA ARG A 534 -16.14 23.54 -0.48
C ARG A 534 -17.35 23.06 0.32
N GLU A 535 -17.10 22.57 1.52
CA GLU A 535 -18.11 22.21 2.51
C GLU A 535 -17.86 22.98 3.82
N PRO A 536 -18.90 23.25 4.63
CA PRO A 536 -18.77 23.92 5.93
C PRO A 536 -17.85 23.26 6.96
#